data_AF-A0A1M7PRX8-F1
#
_entry.id   AF-A0A1M7PRX8-F1
#
_cell.length_a   1.000
_cell.length_b   1.000
_cell.length_c   1.000
_cell.angle_alpha   90.00
_cell.angle_beta   90.00
_cell.angle_gamma   90.00
#
_symmetry.space_group_name_H-M   'P 1'
#
loop_
_entity.id
_entity.type
_entity.pdbx_description
1 polymer ?
#
loop_
_entity_poly.entity_id
_entity_poly.type
_entity_poly.pdbx_seq_one_letter_code
_entity_poly.pdbx_strand_id
1 'polypeptide(L)'
;MPHPVPRRMLAVLAALVAGFLVGTVVMWRTLNPDNDGGPPPIPALASVKELGPLRQHPRVNGRDNGQSAGYGDRSIWVFGDTVVREPWKFISSTGAATTDLRASDGITITATDVFGKEGAEPVDLLPLTASEKAFDAKHAKERCTPKADKNCGAQIGLWPGAIVADPERHRLLVLYHKLCRQGPPDSQCSGPLGHGLGTGIAEVNMDTRRVTRLTARDESVLQSVDGPDPTLFFPHATGYTAAAVLVDEHLYVYGDCDNRCHLARAPIEDLADRSGWEFYAGRDDSGAAEWTSDQDDAVTNLSAGSAGNSIIHVPALDAWLNVFLPRLSNTLTAQVGASPAGPWSRPFAVTETDNAGAGTNYAAFAHPEYAEDDGRIQYLSYYQQATYQQRLVRVVFDD
;
A
#
# COMPACT_ATOMS: atom_id res chain seq x y z
N MET A 1 -5.89 69.07 -7.88
CA MET A 1 -4.89 68.29 -8.64
C MET A 1 -4.34 67.22 -7.71
N PRO A 2 -4.48 65.92 -8.01
CA PRO A 2 -3.92 64.86 -7.15
C PRO A 2 -2.40 64.79 -7.36
N HIS A 3 -1.65 64.78 -6.26
CA HIS A 3 -0.19 64.61 -6.31
C HIS A 3 0.16 63.19 -6.78
N PRO A 4 1.08 63.03 -7.74
CA PRO A 4 1.50 61.71 -8.20
C PRO A 4 2.26 60.98 -7.09
N VAL A 5 1.79 59.77 -6.76
CA VAL A 5 2.47 58.88 -5.81
C VAL A 5 3.82 58.47 -6.41
N PRO A 6 4.94 58.62 -5.67
CA PRO A 6 6.26 58.30 -6.19
C PRO A 6 6.39 56.80 -6.48
N ARG A 7 6.83 56.47 -7.71
CA ARG A 7 6.98 55.09 -8.23
C ARG A 7 7.70 54.11 -7.29
N ARG A 8 8.63 54.60 -6.45
CA ARG A 8 9.34 53.78 -5.46
C ARG A 8 8.44 53.29 -4.33
N MET A 9 7.43 54.06 -3.95
CA MET A 9 6.49 53.70 -2.88
C MET A 9 5.48 52.64 -3.35
N LEU A 10 5.09 52.68 -4.63
CA LEU A 10 4.29 51.64 -5.28
C LEU A 10 5.02 50.29 -5.38
N ALA A 11 6.32 50.30 -5.68
CA ALA A 11 7.12 49.08 -5.77
C ALA A 11 7.30 48.38 -4.41
N VAL A 12 7.50 49.16 -3.33
CA VAL A 12 7.62 48.61 -1.96
C VAL A 12 6.28 48.07 -1.46
N LEU A 13 5.16 48.74 -1.75
CA LEU A 13 3.83 48.21 -1.42
C LEU A 13 3.53 46.92 -2.18
N ALA A 14 3.85 46.85 -3.47
CA ALA A 14 3.63 45.65 -4.27
C ALA A 14 4.45 44.45 -3.77
N ALA A 15 5.70 44.68 -3.37
CA ALA A 15 6.55 43.62 -2.81
C ALA A 15 6.07 43.13 -1.43
N LEU A 16 5.58 44.03 -0.57
CA LEU A 16 5.02 43.66 0.74
C LEU A 16 3.69 42.91 0.61
N VAL A 17 2.82 43.33 -0.32
CA VAL A 17 1.55 42.64 -0.61
C VAL A 17 1.81 41.26 -1.22
N ALA A 18 2.77 41.14 -2.14
CA ALA A 18 3.17 39.85 -2.70
C ALA A 18 3.78 38.91 -1.65
N GLY A 19 4.68 39.42 -0.79
CA GLY A 19 5.28 38.64 0.29
C GLY A 19 4.25 38.18 1.33
N PHE A 20 3.27 39.03 1.67
CA PHE A 20 2.20 38.68 2.60
C PHE A 20 1.23 37.65 2.00
N LEU A 21 0.87 37.79 0.72
CA LEU A 21 0.01 36.83 0.00
C LEU A 21 0.67 35.47 -0.20
N VAL A 22 1.97 35.44 -0.53
CA VAL A 22 2.71 34.16 -0.65
C VAL A 22 2.84 33.51 0.72
N GLY A 23 3.13 34.29 1.78
CA GLY A 23 3.21 33.78 3.15
C GLY A 23 1.90 33.19 3.65
N THR A 24 0.76 33.83 3.38
CA THR A 24 -0.56 33.32 3.80
C THR A 24 -1.01 32.10 2.99
N VAL A 25 -0.73 32.03 1.68
CA VAL A 25 -1.07 30.86 0.86
C VAL A 25 -0.24 29.64 1.27
N VAL A 26 1.06 29.81 1.51
CA VAL A 26 1.93 28.73 2.00
C VAL A 26 1.47 28.26 3.38
N MET A 27 1.21 29.19 4.31
CA MET A 27 0.74 28.86 5.66
C MET A 27 -0.64 28.19 5.65
N TRP A 28 -1.55 28.59 4.75
CA TRP A 28 -2.88 27.99 4.62
C TRP A 28 -2.84 26.57 4.03
N ARG A 29 -2.01 26.32 3.00
CA ARG A 29 -1.80 24.97 2.45
C ARG A 29 -1.16 24.01 3.47
N THR A 30 -0.22 24.48 4.28
CA THR A 30 0.34 23.67 5.39
C THR A 30 -0.67 23.39 6.51
N LEU A 31 -1.69 24.24 6.68
CA LEU A 31 -2.70 24.04 7.72
C LEU A 31 -3.94 23.28 7.24
N ASN A 32 -4.17 23.21 5.92
CA ASN A 32 -5.31 22.51 5.30
C ASN A 32 -4.84 21.79 4.02
N PRO A 33 -4.10 20.68 4.14
CA PRO A 33 -3.60 19.92 2.99
C PRO A 33 -4.70 19.28 2.12
N ASP A 34 -5.97 19.42 2.49
CA ASP A 34 -7.12 18.82 1.80
C ASP A 34 -7.97 19.83 0.98
N ASN A 35 -7.57 21.11 0.91
CA ASN A 35 -8.39 22.20 0.34
C ASN A 35 -7.75 22.85 -0.92
N ASP A 36 -7.68 22.10 -2.03
CA ASP A 36 -6.86 22.51 -3.19
C ASP A 36 -7.65 22.78 -4.50
N GLY A 37 -8.98 22.83 -4.47
CA GLY A 37 -9.80 23.01 -5.67
C GLY A 37 -10.09 21.70 -6.41
N GLY A 38 -10.22 21.75 -7.74
CA GLY A 38 -10.47 20.56 -8.57
C GLY A 38 -9.24 19.65 -8.70
N PRO A 39 -9.38 18.43 -9.26
CA PRO A 39 -8.24 17.54 -9.45
C PRO A 39 -7.18 18.18 -10.37
N PRO A 40 -5.88 17.91 -10.15
CA PRO A 40 -4.82 18.36 -11.05
C PRO A 40 -5.06 17.90 -12.50
N PRO A 41 -4.50 18.60 -13.50
CA PRO A 41 -4.59 18.15 -14.88
C PRO A 41 -3.91 16.77 -15.04
N ILE A 42 -4.51 15.91 -15.86
CA ILE A 42 -3.89 14.61 -16.18
C ILE A 42 -2.58 14.87 -16.92
N PRO A 43 -1.44 14.36 -16.42
CA PRO A 43 -0.14 14.60 -17.04
C PRO A 43 -0.03 13.85 -18.37
N ALA A 44 0.74 14.42 -19.30
CA ALA A 44 1.15 13.71 -20.50
C ALA A 44 2.34 12.80 -20.20
N LEU A 45 2.47 11.71 -20.97
CA LEU A 45 3.53 10.72 -20.82
C LEU A 45 4.55 10.90 -21.94
N ALA A 46 5.77 11.28 -21.59
CA ALA A 46 6.89 11.40 -22.52
C ALA A 46 7.31 10.02 -23.05
N SER A 47 7.38 9.01 -22.18
CA SER A 47 7.71 7.64 -22.57
C SER A 47 7.32 6.61 -21.51
N VAL A 48 7.08 5.37 -21.95
CA VAL A 48 6.91 4.20 -21.09
C VAL A 48 7.74 3.04 -21.65
N LYS A 49 8.47 2.34 -20.78
CA LYS A 49 9.39 1.25 -21.18
C LYS A 49 9.33 0.09 -20.20
N GLU A 50 9.02 -1.10 -20.69
CA GLU A 50 9.19 -2.36 -19.95
C GLU A 50 10.69 -2.66 -19.76
N LEU A 51 11.09 -2.94 -18.52
CA LEU A 51 12.48 -3.28 -18.15
C LEU A 51 12.67 -4.79 -17.90
N GLY A 52 11.59 -5.56 -17.87
CA GLY A 52 11.60 -7.00 -17.64
C GLY A 52 11.42 -7.35 -16.16
N PRO A 53 11.68 -8.62 -15.78
CA PRO A 53 11.42 -9.08 -14.44
C PRO A 53 12.46 -8.61 -13.42
N LEU A 54 12.03 -8.45 -12.17
CA LEU A 54 12.96 -8.28 -11.04
C LEU A 54 13.89 -9.50 -10.94
N ARG A 55 15.18 -9.27 -10.64
CA ARG A 55 16.12 -10.35 -10.37
C ARG A 55 15.98 -10.77 -8.90
N GLN A 56 15.41 -11.94 -8.66
CA GLN A 56 15.13 -12.42 -7.31
C GLN A 56 16.16 -13.45 -6.81
N HIS A 57 16.10 -13.77 -5.52
CA HIS A 57 16.86 -14.86 -4.91
C HIS A 57 16.67 -16.18 -5.71
N PRO A 58 17.73 -16.97 -5.98
CA PRO A 58 17.64 -18.14 -6.85
C PRO A 58 16.62 -19.20 -6.43
N ARG A 59 16.30 -19.30 -5.14
CA ARG A 59 15.25 -20.22 -4.65
C ARG A 59 13.83 -19.70 -4.77
N VAL A 60 13.61 -18.44 -5.12
CA VAL A 60 12.27 -17.92 -5.40
C VAL A 60 11.84 -18.42 -6.78
N ASN A 61 10.71 -19.10 -6.84
CA ASN A 61 10.00 -19.39 -8.10
C ASN A 61 9.02 -18.26 -8.44
N GLY A 62 8.33 -17.72 -7.44
CA GLY A 62 7.42 -16.60 -7.58
C GLY A 62 7.11 -15.95 -6.24
N ARG A 63 6.82 -14.66 -6.27
CA ARG A 63 6.37 -13.86 -5.12
C ARG A 63 5.19 -13.01 -5.55
N ASP A 64 4.06 -13.21 -4.91
CA ASP A 64 2.83 -12.48 -5.15
C ASP A 64 2.88 -11.04 -4.57
N ASN A 65 2.07 -10.13 -5.10
CA ASN A 65 2.07 -8.70 -4.79
C ASN A 65 3.37 -7.96 -5.08
N GLY A 66 4.14 -7.51 -4.08
CA GLY A 66 5.38 -6.76 -4.29
C GLY A 66 5.28 -5.25 -4.08
N GLN A 67 4.69 -4.81 -2.96
CA GLN A 67 4.77 -3.42 -2.54
C GLN A 67 6.14 -3.13 -1.91
N SER A 68 6.60 -1.88 -1.98
CA SER A 68 7.85 -1.47 -1.35
C SER A 68 7.82 -0.09 -0.73
N ALA A 69 8.77 0.16 0.16
CA ALA A 69 9.05 1.49 0.70
C ALA A 69 10.56 1.69 0.86
N GLY A 70 11.02 2.91 0.65
CA GLY A 70 12.38 3.33 0.97
C GLY A 70 12.58 3.50 2.48
N TYR A 71 13.67 2.96 3.02
CA TYR A 71 14.09 3.19 4.40
C TYR A 71 15.62 3.28 4.48
N GLY A 72 16.13 4.49 4.76
CA GLY A 72 17.57 4.76 4.75
C GLY A 72 18.17 4.54 3.35
N ASP A 73 19.18 3.67 3.26
CA ASP A 73 19.89 3.33 2.02
C ASP A 73 19.30 2.11 1.29
N ARG A 74 18.07 1.72 1.63
CA ARG A 74 17.44 0.48 1.16
C ARG A 74 16.03 0.70 0.67
N SER A 75 15.64 -0.16 -0.26
CA SER A 75 14.25 -0.43 -0.59
C SER A 75 13.82 -1.74 0.08
N ILE A 76 12.71 -1.70 0.81
CA ILE A 76 12.16 -2.83 1.55
C ILE A 76 10.88 -3.29 0.87
N TRP A 77 10.84 -4.54 0.45
CA TRP A 77 9.73 -5.14 -0.29
C TRP A 77 8.98 -6.16 0.56
N VAL A 78 7.66 -6.17 0.41
CA VAL A 78 6.76 -7.16 1.02
C VAL A 78 5.95 -7.87 -0.05
N PHE A 79 5.79 -9.17 0.17
CA PHE A 79 5.19 -10.08 -0.79
C PHE A 79 4.20 -10.99 -0.09
N GLY A 80 3.11 -11.29 -0.79
CA GLY A 80 2.16 -12.30 -0.37
C GLY A 80 2.71 -13.70 -0.59
N ASP A 81 1.85 -14.55 -1.13
CA ASP A 81 2.14 -15.94 -1.41
C ASP A 81 3.47 -16.09 -2.18
N THR A 82 4.40 -16.77 -1.54
CA THR A 82 5.76 -16.96 -2.04
C THR A 82 6.01 -18.44 -2.24
N VAL A 83 6.34 -18.80 -3.48
CA VAL A 83 6.72 -20.17 -3.84
C VAL A 83 8.23 -20.25 -3.91
N VAL A 84 8.81 -21.09 -3.07
CA VAL A 84 10.24 -21.42 -3.12
C VAL A 84 10.45 -22.79 -3.74
N ARG A 85 11.56 -22.96 -4.45
CA ARG A 85 11.99 -24.23 -5.06
C ARG A 85 13.11 -24.90 -4.26
N GLU A 86 13.22 -26.21 -4.44
CA GLU A 86 14.33 -27.05 -3.96
C GLU A 86 14.58 -27.03 -2.43
N PRO A 87 13.65 -27.52 -1.59
CA PRO A 87 12.39 -28.18 -1.94
C PRO A 87 11.27 -27.18 -2.26
N TRP A 88 10.24 -27.66 -2.96
CA TRP A 88 9.03 -26.90 -3.18
C TRP A 88 8.34 -26.60 -1.85
N LYS A 89 8.19 -25.32 -1.52
CA LYS A 89 7.49 -24.85 -0.33
C LYS A 89 6.73 -23.58 -0.63
N PHE A 90 5.66 -23.40 0.13
CA PHE A 90 4.78 -22.25 0.06
C PHE A 90 4.88 -21.45 1.37
N ILE A 91 5.01 -20.13 1.27
CA ILE A 91 5.15 -19.22 2.41
C ILE A 91 4.12 -18.10 2.23
N SER A 92 3.27 -17.86 3.22
CA SER A 92 2.13 -16.93 3.09
C SER A 92 2.54 -15.47 2.93
N SER A 93 3.63 -15.08 3.59
CA SER A 93 4.20 -13.73 3.48
C SER A 93 5.72 -13.82 3.51
N THR A 94 6.38 -13.10 2.62
CA THR A 94 7.83 -12.90 2.71
C THR A 94 8.15 -11.44 2.53
N GLY A 95 9.37 -11.05 2.89
CA GLY A 95 9.90 -9.75 2.55
C GLY A 95 11.36 -9.85 2.17
N ALA A 96 11.88 -8.80 1.57
CA ALA A 96 13.27 -8.70 1.18
C ALA A 96 13.71 -7.24 1.13
N ALA A 97 14.96 -6.96 1.44
CA ALA A 97 15.56 -5.65 1.26
C ALA A 97 16.61 -5.67 0.14
N THR A 98 16.81 -4.52 -0.51
CA THR A 98 17.94 -4.31 -1.42
C THR A 98 18.53 -2.92 -1.25
N THR A 99 19.83 -2.80 -1.50
CA THR A 99 20.55 -1.52 -1.65
C THR A 99 20.72 -1.14 -3.12
N ASP A 100 20.24 -1.98 -4.04
CA ASP A 100 20.20 -1.68 -5.47
C ASP A 100 19.06 -0.70 -5.73
N LEU A 101 19.35 0.60 -5.67
CA LEU A 101 18.38 1.69 -5.85
C LEU A 101 18.37 2.27 -7.28
N ARG A 102 19.01 1.59 -8.25
CA ARG A 102 19.07 2.06 -9.64
C ARG A 102 18.11 1.27 -10.52
N ALA A 103 16.82 1.55 -10.44
CA ALA A 103 15.82 0.79 -11.20
C ALA A 103 15.96 0.89 -12.73
N SER A 104 16.68 1.89 -13.26
CA SER A 104 16.90 2.06 -14.71
C SER A 104 17.58 0.88 -15.42
N ASP A 105 18.38 0.07 -14.69
CA ASP A 105 19.04 -1.14 -15.21
C ASP A 105 18.42 -2.45 -14.69
N GLY A 106 17.22 -2.35 -14.10
CA GLY A 106 16.53 -3.42 -13.40
C GLY A 106 16.64 -3.27 -11.89
N ILE A 107 16.10 -4.22 -11.12
CA ILE A 107 16.25 -4.26 -9.67
C ILE A 107 16.61 -5.67 -9.26
N THR A 108 17.66 -5.79 -8.45
CA THR A 108 18.09 -7.07 -7.85
C THR A 108 17.67 -7.14 -6.38
N ILE A 109 16.91 -8.17 -6.02
CA ILE A 109 16.37 -8.40 -4.67
C ILE A 109 16.63 -9.86 -4.26
N THR A 110 17.81 -10.10 -3.69
CA THR A 110 18.26 -11.45 -3.29
C THR A 110 18.20 -11.70 -1.79
N ALA A 111 17.94 -10.68 -0.97
CA ALA A 111 17.79 -10.87 0.46
C ALA A 111 16.60 -11.78 0.79
N THR A 112 16.72 -12.49 1.90
CA THR A 112 15.74 -13.47 2.38
C THR A 112 14.77 -12.92 3.41
N ASP A 113 15.04 -11.71 3.93
CA ASP A 113 14.17 -10.97 4.85
C ASP A 113 14.23 -9.45 4.62
N VAL A 114 13.34 -8.73 5.30
CA VAL A 114 13.24 -7.25 5.28
C VAL A 114 14.42 -6.54 5.94
N PHE A 115 15.32 -7.25 6.61
CA PHE A 115 16.52 -6.67 7.23
C PHE A 115 17.76 -6.79 6.34
N GLY A 116 17.59 -7.33 5.12
CA GLY A 116 18.66 -7.49 4.16
C GLY A 116 19.57 -8.68 4.44
N LYS A 117 19.09 -9.68 5.18
CA LYS A 117 19.86 -10.89 5.45
C LYS A 117 19.97 -11.75 4.20
N GLU A 118 21.20 -12.15 3.89
CA GLU A 118 21.45 -13.25 2.96
C GLU A 118 21.28 -14.58 3.67
N GLY A 119 20.40 -15.42 3.15
CA GLY A 119 20.05 -16.71 3.72
C GLY A 119 19.90 -17.75 2.63
N ALA A 120 19.72 -19.00 3.04
CA ALA A 120 19.53 -20.09 2.08
C ALA A 120 18.18 -20.00 1.35
N GLU A 121 17.13 -19.47 1.99
CA GLU A 121 15.80 -19.27 1.41
C GLU A 121 15.05 -18.13 2.11
N PRO A 122 14.06 -17.50 1.44
CA PRO A 122 13.13 -16.56 2.07
C PRO A 122 12.47 -17.12 3.33
N VAL A 123 12.22 -16.23 4.31
CA VAL A 123 11.52 -16.56 5.56
C VAL A 123 10.19 -15.83 5.68
N ASP A 124 9.31 -16.35 6.56
CA ASP A 124 8.05 -15.69 6.90
C ASP A 124 8.29 -14.25 7.40
N LEU A 125 7.60 -13.29 6.79
CA LEU A 125 7.63 -11.89 7.23
C LEU A 125 6.78 -11.70 8.48
N LEU A 126 5.52 -12.12 8.41
CA LEU A 126 4.52 -11.90 9.46
C LEU A 126 4.45 -13.15 10.35
N PRO A 127 4.89 -13.07 11.62
CA PRO A 127 4.89 -14.24 12.49
C PRO A 127 3.47 -14.63 12.91
N LEU A 128 3.16 -15.92 12.82
CA LEU A 128 1.94 -16.47 13.42
C LEU A 128 1.98 -16.40 14.95
N THR A 129 0.83 -16.10 15.56
CA THR A 129 0.62 -16.13 17.02
C THR A 129 0.66 -17.58 17.52
N ALA A 130 0.62 -17.75 18.85
CA ALA A 130 0.47 -19.07 19.44
C ALA A 130 -0.89 -19.72 19.12
N SER A 131 -1.98 -18.95 19.06
CA SER A 131 -3.32 -19.47 18.72
C SER A 131 -3.37 -19.97 17.28
N GLU A 132 -2.82 -19.21 16.34
CA GLU A 132 -2.79 -19.56 14.92
C GLU A 132 -1.93 -20.81 14.67
N LYS A 133 -0.74 -20.89 15.30
CA LYS A 133 0.09 -22.11 15.23
C LYS A 133 -0.63 -23.32 15.82
N ALA A 134 -1.37 -23.14 16.91
CA ALA A 134 -2.15 -24.21 17.52
C ALA A 134 -3.32 -24.63 16.63
N PHE A 135 -3.98 -23.68 15.96
CA PHE A 135 -5.01 -23.94 14.96
C PHE A 135 -4.45 -24.78 13.80
N ASP A 136 -3.38 -24.32 13.16
CA ASP A 136 -2.74 -25.02 12.04
C ASP A 136 -2.30 -26.45 12.46
N ALA A 137 -1.68 -26.59 13.63
CA ALA A 137 -1.21 -27.89 14.12
C ALA A 137 -2.35 -28.85 14.50
N LYS A 138 -3.49 -28.34 14.96
CA LYS A 138 -4.70 -29.11 15.27
C LYS A 138 -5.38 -29.60 13.99
N HIS A 139 -5.41 -28.75 12.98
CA HIS A 139 -6.13 -28.97 11.73
C HIS A 139 -5.24 -29.53 10.61
N ALA A 140 -4.00 -29.92 10.89
CA ALA A 140 -3.09 -30.49 9.89
C ALA A 140 -3.66 -31.77 9.24
N LYS A 141 -3.53 -31.90 7.91
CA LYS A 141 -4.18 -32.97 7.10
C LYS A 141 -3.82 -34.38 7.58
N GLU A 142 -2.63 -34.57 8.11
CA GLU A 142 -2.15 -35.84 8.65
C GLU A 142 -2.72 -36.19 10.03
N ARG A 143 -3.47 -35.28 10.67
CA ARG A 143 -4.04 -35.43 12.02
C ARG A 143 -5.56 -35.37 12.09
N CYS A 144 -6.23 -35.11 10.97
CA CYS A 144 -7.67 -34.92 10.92
C CYS A 144 -8.30 -35.66 9.74
N THR A 145 -9.63 -35.71 9.72
CA THR A 145 -10.40 -36.04 8.51
C THR A 145 -11.53 -35.04 8.35
N PRO A 146 -11.95 -34.68 7.12
CA PRO A 146 -13.05 -33.76 6.90
C PRO A 146 -14.36 -34.17 7.60
N LYS A 147 -14.56 -35.49 7.82
CA LYS A 147 -15.73 -36.02 8.53
C LYS A 147 -15.73 -35.70 10.03
N ALA A 148 -14.56 -35.71 10.67
CA ALA A 148 -14.42 -35.49 12.11
C ALA A 148 -14.10 -34.03 12.47
N ASP A 149 -13.60 -33.27 11.51
CA ASP A 149 -13.13 -31.91 11.67
C ASP A 149 -13.44 -31.09 10.42
N LYS A 150 -14.35 -30.13 10.58
CA LYS A 150 -14.80 -29.23 9.49
C LYS A 150 -13.70 -28.31 8.98
N ASN A 151 -12.61 -28.15 9.72
CA ASN A 151 -11.47 -27.35 9.30
C ASN A 151 -10.28 -28.24 8.91
N CYS A 152 -10.50 -29.52 8.63
CA CYS A 152 -9.40 -30.43 8.34
C CYS A 152 -8.57 -30.00 7.11
N GLY A 153 -7.30 -29.72 7.33
CA GLY A 153 -6.35 -29.17 6.36
C GLY A 153 -6.33 -27.65 6.27
N ALA A 154 -7.16 -26.95 7.05
CA ALA A 154 -7.17 -25.50 7.08
C ALA A 154 -5.87 -24.95 7.66
N GLN A 155 -5.44 -23.81 7.12
CA GLN A 155 -4.24 -23.09 7.54
C GLN A 155 -4.52 -21.59 7.61
N ILE A 156 -3.90 -20.92 8.57
CA ILE A 156 -3.86 -19.45 8.65
C ILE A 156 -2.84 -18.92 7.64
N GLY A 157 -3.26 -17.90 6.89
CA GLY A 157 -2.41 -17.11 6.01
C GLY A 157 -2.43 -15.65 6.44
N LEU A 158 -1.29 -14.99 6.30
CA LEU A 158 -1.16 -13.55 6.44
C LEU A 158 -0.65 -13.00 5.11
N TRP A 159 -1.40 -12.11 4.47
CA TRP A 159 -0.99 -11.44 3.23
C TRP A 159 -0.67 -9.98 3.53
N PRO A 160 0.58 -9.53 3.32
CA PRO A 160 0.90 -8.11 3.43
C PRO A 160 0.21 -7.34 2.31
N GLY A 161 -0.36 -6.21 2.67
CA GLY A 161 -0.82 -5.15 1.78
C GLY A 161 0.20 -4.02 1.78
N ALA A 162 -0.28 -2.80 2.01
CA ALA A 162 0.54 -1.61 1.97
C ALA A 162 1.67 -1.59 3.01
N ILE A 163 2.82 -1.06 2.58
CA ILE A 163 3.98 -0.79 3.42
C ILE A 163 4.30 0.71 3.43
N VAL A 164 4.57 1.25 4.61
CA VAL A 164 4.89 2.67 4.81
C VAL A 164 6.12 2.80 5.70
N ALA A 165 7.04 3.69 5.35
CA ALA A 165 8.19 4.02 6.18
C ALA A 165 7.84 5.13 7.18
N ASP A 166 8.24 4.92 8.44
CA ASP A 166 8.16 5.90 9.53
C ASP A 166 9.56 6.03 10.15
N PRO A 167 10.48 6.74 9.47
CA PRO A 167 11.87 6.81 9.86
C PRO A 167 12.07 7.52 11.21
N GLU A 168 11.20 8.47 11.57
CA GLU A 168 11.26 9.20 12.84
C GLU A 168 11.08 8.28 14.06
N ARG A 169 10.26 7.24 13.91
CA ARG A 169 10.02 6.24 14.96
C ARG A 169 10.76 4.93 14.69
N HIS A 170 11.76 4.97 13.81
CA HIS A 170 12.65 3.85 13.48
C HIS A 170 11.93 2.56 13.05
N ARG A 171 10.88 2.68 12.24
CA ARG A 171 10.05 1.54 11.85
C ARG A 171 9.52 1.60 10.42
N LEU A 172 9.05 0.46 9.93
CA LEU A 172 8.09 0.39 8.84
C LEU A 172 6.76 -0.16 9.38
N LEU A 173 5.67 0.22 8.75
CA LEU A 173 4.34 -0.31 8.99
C LEU A 173 3.92 -1.15 7.80
N VAL A 174 3.51 -2.39 8.05
CA VAL A 174 3.01 -3.33 7.05
C VAL A 174 1.58 -3.67 7.41
N LEU A 175 0.64 -3.17 6.63
CA LEU A 175 -0.76 -3.55 6.74
C LEU A 175 -0.91 -4.97 6.20
N TYR A 176 -1.81 -5.76 6.75
CA TYR A 176 -1.98 -7.15 6.32
C TYR A 176 -3.43 -7.61 6.40
N HIS A 177 -3.79 -8.56 5.53
CA HIS A 177 -4.98 -9.39 5.66
C HIS A 177 -4.63 -10.68 6.40
N LYS A 178 -5.48 -11.06 7.35
CA LYS A 178 -5.53 -12.43 7.86
C LYS A 178 -6.57 -13.20 7.08
N LEU A 179 -6.24 -14.42 6.67
CA LEU A 179 -7.15 -15.34 5.99
C LEU A 179 -7.01 -16.75 6.56
N CYS A 180 -7.99 -17.60 6.29
CA CYS A 180 -7.79 -19.04 6.37
C CYS A 180 -8.13 -19.72 5.04
N ARG A 181 -7.42 -20.81 4.74
CA ARG A 181 -7.50 -21.49 3.44
C ARG A 181 -7.29 -22.98 3.55
N GLN A 182 -7.48 -23.70 2.45
CA GLN A 182 -7.30 -25.15 2.32
C GLN A 182 -8.25 -26.02 3.17
N GLY A 183 -9.28 -25.41 3.76
CA GLY A 183 -10.34 -26.16 4.42
C GLY A 183 -11.17 -26.99 3.41
N PRO A 184 -11.88 -28.03 3.88
CA PRO A 184 -12.83 -28.78 3.07
C PRO A 184 -13.95 -27.89 2.52
N PRO A 185 -14.70 -28.30 1.47
CA PRO A 185 -15.72 -27.45 0.82
C PRO A 185 -16.80 -26.85 1.72
N ASP A 186 -17.11 -27.46 2.86
CA ASP A 186 -18.08 -26.99 3.85
C ASP A 186 -17.46 -26.17 5.00
N SER A 187 -16.15 -25.93 4.95
CA SER A 187 -15.42 -25.10 5.90
C SER A 187 -15.58 -23.62 5.59
N GLN A 188 -15.51 -22.79 6.64
CA GLN A 188 -15.29 -21.35 6.51
C GLN A 188 -13.92 -21.00 5.89
N CYS A 189 -12.97 -21.96 5.86
CA CYS A 189 -11.66 -21.82 5.26
C CYS A 189 -11.57 -22.43 3.85
N SER A 190 -12.74 -22.70 3.24
CA SER A 190 -12.85 -23.16 1.86
C SER A 190 -12.71 -22.00 0.87
N GLY A 191 -12.51 -22.33 -0.41
CA GLY A 191 -12.42 -21.36 -1.49
C GLY A 191 -11.06 -21.36 -2.20
N PRO A 192 -11.01 -20.84 -3.45
CA PRO A 192 -9.81 -20.92 -4.29
C PRO A 192 -8.63 -20.11 -3.74
N LEU A 193 -8.92 -19.03 -3.02
CA LEU A 193 -7.93 -18.10 -2.45
C LEU A 193 -7.97 -18.07 -0.92
N GLY A 194 -8.82 -18.90 -0.30
CA GLY A 194 -9.16 -18.79 1.12
C GLY A 194 -10.28 -17.78 1.39
N HIS A 195 -10.53 -17.56 2.68
CA HIS A 195 -11.53 -16.64 3.21
C HIS A 195 -10.85 -15.63 4.14
N GLY A 196 -11.09 -14.33 3.93
CA GLY A 196 -10.55 -13.28 4.78
C GLY A 196 -11.21 -13.28 6.15
N LEU A 197 -10.41 -13.04 7.18
CA LEU A 197 -10.82 -13.04 8.59
C LEU A 197 -10.74 -11.64 9.22
N GLY A 198 -9.92 -10.75 8.66
CA GLY A 198 -9.79 -9.37 9.09
C GLY A 198 -8.50 -8.75 8.57
N THR A 199 -8.25 -7.52 8.98
CA THR A 199 -7.02 -6.79 8.63
C THR A 199 -6.37 -6.21 9.86
N GLY A 200 -5.05 -6.06 9.84
CA GLY A 200 -4.28 -5.50 10.94
C GLY A 200 -3.00 -4.83 10.46
N ILE A 201 -2.19 -4.39 11.42
CA ILE A 201 -0.95 -3.64 11.17
C ILE A 201 0.20 -4.36 11.88
N ALA A 202 1.29 -4.58 11.17
CA ALA A 202 2.55 -5.05 11.73
C ALA A 202 3.60 -3.95 11.69
N GLU A 203 4.30 -3.78 12.80
CA GLU A 203 5.49 -2.95 12.90
C GLU A 203 6.74 -3.78 12.60
N VAL A 204 7.54 -3.31 11.66
CA VAL A 204 8.92 -3.76 11.43
C VAL A 204 9.84 -2.75 12.10
N ASN A 205 10.30 -3.07 13.30
CA ASN A 205 11.19 -2.21 14.06
C ASN A 205 12.63 -2.37 13.54
N MET A 206 13.19 -1.28 13.00
CA MET A 206 14.46 -1.31 12.26
C MET A 206 15.68 -1.34 13.18
N ASP A 207 15.55 -0.84 14.41
CA ASP A 207 16.62 -0.88 15.43
C ASP A 207 16.77 -2.28 16.03
N THR A 208 15.66 -2.86 16.48
CA THR A 208 15.64 -4.17 17.16
C THR A 208 15.60 -5.33 16.19
N ARG A 209 15.33 -5.07 14.90
CA ARG A 209 15.14 -6.05 13.83
C ARG A 209 14.06 -7.08 14.18
N ARG A 210 12.90 -6.58 14.61
CA ARG A 210 11.75 -7.40 15.00
C ARG A 210 10.51 -6.99 14.23
N VAL A 211 9.70 -7.99 13.88
CA VAL A 211 8.36 -7.79 13.33
C VAL A 211 7.34 -8.13 14.41
N THR A 212 6.46 -7.19 14.73
CA THR A 212 5.44 -7.33 15.77
C THR A 212 4.10 -6.90 15.21
N ARG A 213 3.06 -7.73 15.35
CA ARG A 213 1.70 -7.29 15.05
C ARG A 213 1.18 -6.40 16.17
N LEU A 214 0.65 -5.24 15.81
CA LEU A 214 0.03 -4.32 16.76
C LEU A 214 -1.25 -4.95 17.32
N THR A 215 -1.55 -4.60 18.57
CA THR A 215 -2.80 -4.97 19.23
C THR A 215 -3.74 -3.78 19.14
N ALA A 216 -4.91 -3.98 18.53
CA ALA A 216 -5.97 -2.97 18.52
C ALA A 216 -6.50 -2.77 19.96
N ARG A 217 -6.69 -1.51 20.34
CA ARG A 217 -7.27 -1.08 21.62
C ARG A 217 -8.52 -0.27 21.37
N ASP A 218 -9.31 -0.10 22.44
CA ASP A 218 -10.50 0.77 22.45
C ASP A 218 -11.59 0.37 21.45
N GLU A 219 -11.62 -0.92 21.09
CA GLU A 219 -12.66 -1.57 20.31
C GLU A 219 -12.86 -3.03 20.79
N SER A 220 -13.99 -3.64 20.42
CA SER A 220 -14.26 -5.05 20.70
C SER A 220 -13.31 -5.96 19.92
N VAL A 221 -12.71 -6.94 20.61
CA VAL A 221 -11.82 -7.92 19.97
C VAL A 221 -12.57 -8.71 18.90
N LEU A 222 -12.07 -8.65 17.66
CA LEU A 222 -12.63 -9.37 16.53
C LEU A 222 -12.47 -10.88 16.70
N GLN A 223 -13.47 -11.63 16.22
CA GLN A 223 -13.45 -13.08 16.27
C GLN A 223 -12.82 -13.65 14.99
N SER A 224 -11.96 -14.64 15.17
CA SER A 224 -11.33 -15.39 14.09
C SER A 224 -11.57 -16.89 14.26
N VAL A 225 -11.16 -17.67 13.28
CA VAL A 225 -11.36 -19.13 13.29
C VAL A 225 -10.54 -19.84 14.37
N ASP A 226 -9.47 -19.20 14.83
CA ASP A 226 -8.59 -19.64 15.91
C ASP A 226 -8.95 -19.00 17.27
N GLY A 227 -10.04 -18.24 17.35
CA GLY A 227 -10.53 -17.57 18.57
C GLY A 227 -10.53 -16.04 18.47
N PRO A 228 -10.69 -15.33 19.60
CA PRO A 228 -10.55 -13.87 19.64
C PRO A 228 -9.15 -13.43 19.20
N ASP A 229 -9.08 -12.49 18.26
CA ASP A 229 -7.83 -11.99 17.68
C ASP A 229 -7.67 -10.48 17.95
N PRO A 230 -6.84 -10.09 18.93
CA PRO A 230 -6.64 -8.69 19.25
C PRO A 230 -5.73 -7.96 18.26
N THR A 231 -5.18 -8.65 17.26
CA THR A 231 -4.29 -8.04 16.26
C THR A 231 -5.04 -7.51 15.04
N LEU A 232 -6.34 -7.76 14.95
CA LEU A 232 -7.18 -7.30 13.84
C LEU A 232 -7.84 -5.96 14.23
N PHE A 233 -7.69 -4.97 13.36
CA PHE A 233 -8.22 -3.63 13.47
C PHE A 233 -9.59 -3.51 12.80
N PHE A 234 -9.79 -4.22 11.70
CA PHE A 234 -11.03 -4.18 10.94
C PHE A 234 -11.49 -5.58 10.54
N PRO A 235 -12.81 -5.83 10.53
CA PRO A 235 -13.38 -7.02 9.90
C PRO A 235 -12.96 -7.15 8.43
N HIS A 236 -13.01 -8.37 7.89
CA HIS A 236 -12.62 -8.58 6.48
C HIS A 236 -13.46 -7.76 5.50
N ALA A 237 -14.77 -7.69 5.75
CA ALA A 237 -15.73 -7.01 4.87
C ALA A 237 -15.45 -5.51 4.73
N THR A 238 -14.78 -4.90 5.70
CA THR A 238 -14.54 -3.46 5.75
C THR A 238 -13.07 -3.15 6.08
N GLY A 239 -12.16 -3.99 5.57
CA GLY A 239 -10.74 -3.98 5.91
C GLY A 239 -9.90 -2.93 5.16
N TYR A 240 -8.92 -2.35 5.84
CA TYR A 240 -8.05 -1.27 5.33
C TYR A 240 -6.60 -1.71 5.16
N THR A 241 -6.16 -1.91 3.91
CA THR A 241 -4.85 -2.49 3.55
C THR A 241 -4.37 -2.17 2.12
N ALA A 242 -5.24 -1.65 1.26
CA ALA A 242 -5.05 -1.65 -0.19
C ALA A 242 -3.94 -0.69 -0.66
N ALA A 243 -3.86 0.47 0.00
CA ALA A 243 -2.78 1.45 -0.11
C ALA A 243 -2.65 2.18 1.22
N ALA A 244 -1.47 2.71 1.50
CA ALA A 244 -1.27 3.58 2.64
C ALA A 244 -0.15 4.58 2.36
N VAL A 245 -0.23 5.75 2.99
CA VAL A 245 0.81 6.78 2.92
C VAL A 245 0.83 7.58 4.22
N LEU A 246 2.01 7.94 4.68
CA LEU A 246 2.21 8.83 5.82
C LEU A 246 2.29 10.27 5.30
N VAL A 247 1.41 11.13 5.78
CA VAL A 247 1.39 12.56 5.47
C VAL A 247 1.28 13.32 6.78
N ASP A 248 2.26 14.18 7.04
CA ASP A 248 2.46 14.83 8.33
C ASP A 248 2.40 13.78 9.47
N GLU A 249 1.57 14.00 10.49
CA GLU A 249 1.40 13.07 11.62
C GLU A 249 0.27 12.05 11.42
N HIS A 250 -0.22 11.85 10.18
CA HIS A 250 -1.33 10.93 9.91
C HIS A 250 -0.96 9.84 8.91
N LEU A 251 -1.26 8.60 9.28
CA LEU A 251 -1.28 7.49 8.33
C LEU A 251 -2.63 7.49 7.62
N TYR A 252 -2.63 7.73 6.31
CA TYR A 252 -3.79 7.57 5.44
C TYR A 252 -3.80 6.14 4.91
N VAL A 253 -4.95 5.47 4.95
CA VAL A 253 -5.10 4.08 4.52
C VAL A 253 -6.36 3.93 3.68
N TYR A 254 -6.21 3.31 2.51
CA TYR A 254 -7.34 2.95 1.65
C TYR A 254 -7.72 1.50 1.88
N GLY A 255 -9.02 1.27 1.89
CA GLY A 255 -9.62 0.01 2.28
C GLY A 255 -11.01 -0.16 1.73
N ASP A 256 -11.61 -1.30 2.04
CA ASP A 256 -12.96 -1.66 1.64
C ASP A 256 -13.18 -1.34 0.16
N CYS A 257 -12.36 -2.00 -0.66
CA CYS A 257 -12.24 -1.74 -2.09
C CYS A 257 -13.05 -2.77 -2.87
N ASP A 258 -14.05 -2.30 -3.61
CA ASP A 258 -14.63 -3.05 -4.73
C ASP A 258 -14.15 -2.45 -6.06
N ASN A 259 -14.98 -1.61 -6.70
CA ASN A 259 -14.58 -0.81 -7.86
C ASN A 259 -13.95 0.53 -7.44
N ARG A 260 -14.26 0.97 -6.22
CA ARG A 260 -13.70 2.14 -5.55
C ARG A 260 -13.32 1.78 -4.12
N CYS A 261 -12.40 2.55 -3.53
CA CYS A 261 -11.96 2.38 -2.16
C CYS A 261 -12.49 3.49 -1.26
N HIS A 262 -12.72 3.13 0.00
CA HIS A 262 -12.87 4.05 1.12
C HIS A 262 -11.48 4.50 1.61
N LEU A 263 -11.46 5.57 2.39
CA LEU A 263 -10.25 6.13 2.98
C LEU A 263 -10.46 6.33 4.49
N ALA A 264 -9.47 5.93 5.26
CA ALA A 264 -9.37 6.22 6.68
C ALA A 264 -8.04 6.90 6.98
N ARG A 265 -7.94 7.56 8.12
CA ARG A 265 -6.68 8.05 8.67
C ARG A 265 -6.61 7.88 10.18
N ALA A 266 -5.40 7.82 10.72
CA ALA A 266 -5.18 7.83 12.16
C ALA A 266 -3.85 8.54 12.50
N PRO A 267 -3.74 9.15 13.69
CA PRO A 267 -2.48 9.67 14.20
C PRO A 267 -1.40 8.59 14.23
N ILE A 268 -0.25 8.86 13.63
CA ILE A 268 0.87 7.91 13.53
C ILE A 268 1.44 7.51 14.90
N GLU A 269 1.31 8.40 15.88
CA GLU A 269 1.76 8.22 17.26
C GLU A 269 0.98 7.20 18.07
N ASP A 270 -0.30 6.95 17.73
CA ASP A 270 -1.13 5.97 18.43
C ASP A 270 -2.06 5.19 17.51
N LEU A 271 -1.50 4.64 16.42
CA LEU A 271 -2.24 3.81 15.46
C LEU A 271 -3.04 2.67 16.08
N ALA A 272 -2.62 2.18 17.25
CA ALA A 272 -3.22 1.06 17.96
C ALA A 272 -4.57 1.38 18.60
N ASP A 273 -4.83 2.66 18.91
CA ASP A 273 -6.11 3.12 19.46
C ASP A 273 -7.12 3.28 18.32
N ARG A 274 -8.13 2.39 18.27
CA ARG A 274 -9.17 2.42 17.24
C ARG A 274 -10.09 3.64 17.32
N SER A 275 -10.20 4.26 18.50
CA SER A 275 -11.02 5.46 18.68
C SER A 275 -10.41 6.71 18.04
N GLY A 276 -9.10 6.69 17.75
CA GLY A 276 -8.39 7.76 17.04
C GLY A 276 -8.46 7.66 15.50
N TRP A 277 -9.13 6.65 14.95
CA TRP A 277 -9.30 6.52 13.51
C TRP A 277 -10.49 7.34 13.03
N GLU A 278 -10.29 8.03 11.91
CA GLU A 278 -11.32 8.79 11.21
C GLU A 278 -11.49 8.25 9.79
N PHE A 279 -12.72 8.33 9.28
CA PHE A 279 -13.10 7.85 7.96
C PHE A 279 -13.58 9.00 7.09
N TYR A 280 -13.21 8.96 5.82
CA TYR A 280 -13.55 10.01 4.88
C TYR A 280 -15.06 9.99 4.59
N ALA A 281 -15.75 11.07 4.96
CA ALA A 281 -17.20 11.24 4.83
C ALA A 281 -17.61 12.04 3.58
N GLY A 282 -16.64 12.56 2.82
CA GLY A 282 -16.89 13.36 1.63
C GLY A 282 -16.16 14.69 1.67
N ARG A 283 -16.75 15.71 1.06
CA ARG A 283 -16.21 17.08 1.05
C ARG A 283 -17.30 18.07 1.38
N ASP A 284 -16.91 19.10 2.10
CA ASP A 284 -17.77 20.24 2.40
C ASP A 284 -17.92 21.17 1.18
N ASP A 285 -18.72 22.24 1.35
CA ASP A 285 -18.94 23.25 0.31
C ASP A 285 -17.68 24.02 -0.09
N SER A 286 -16.64 24.03 0.75
CA SER A 286 -15.33 24.61 0.43
C SER A 286 -14.46 23.66 -0.38
N GLY A 287 -14.85 22.39 -0.47
CA GLY A 287 -14.08 21.34 -1.09
C GLY A 287 -13.06 20.69 -0.16
N ALA A 288 -13.07 20.98 1.15
CA ALA A 288 -12.19 20.33 2.12
C ALA A 288 -12.71 18.92 2.46
N ALA A 289 -11.80 17.99 2.79
CA ALA A 289 -12.18 16.65 3.21
C ALA A 289 -12.92 16.69 4.56
N GLU A 290 -14.07 16.02 4.62
CA GLU A 290 -14.82 15.79 5.86
C GLU A 290 -14.52 14.40 6.41
N TRP A 291 -14.45 14.32 7.73
CA TRP A 291 -14.05 13.12 8.46
C TRP A 291 -15.08 12.78 9.53
N THR A 292 -15.36 11.50 9.70
CA THR A 292 -16.28 10.94 10.70
C THR A 292 -15.57 9.89 11.53
N SER A 293 -15.97 9.70 12.78
CA SER A 293 -15.50 8.58 13.61
C SER A 293 -16.27 7.28 13.33
N ASP A 294 -17.42 7.36 12.65
CA ASP A 294 -18.24 6.19 12.31
C ASP A 294 -17.84 5.64 10.95
N GLN A 295 -17.38 4.40 10.93
CA GLN A 295 -16.95 3.74 9.71
C GLN A 295 -18.10 3.51 8.72
N ASP A 296 -19.33 3.36 9.22
CA ASP A 296 -20.50 3.08 8.37
C ASP A 296 -20.93 4.32 7.55
N ASP A 297 -20.48 5.51 7.95
CA ASP A 297 -20.71 6.78 7.25
C ASP A 297 -19.62 7.09 6.21
N ALA A 298 -18.59 6.23 6.08
CA ALA A 298 -17.51 6.42 5.14
C ALA A 298 -17.99 6.36 3.68
N VAL A 299 -17.40 7.17 2.81
CA VAL A 299 -17.69 7.17 1.36
C VAL A 299 -16.45 6.88 0.53
N THR A 300 -16.66 6.24 -0.63
CA THR A 300 -15.55 5.94 -1.54
C THR A 300 -15.04 7.18 -2.27
N ASN A 301 -13.72 7.31 -2.46
CA ASN A 301 -13.10 8.46 -3.14
C ASN A 301 -12.06 8.10 -4.22
N LEU A 302 -11.57 6.86 -4.26
CA LEU A 302 -10.47 6.42 -5.14
C LEU A 302 -10.88 5.23 -6.01
N SER A 303 -10.36 5.08 -7.24
CA SER A 303 -10.54 3.83 -8.01
C SER A 303 -9.65 2.71 -7.48
N ALA A 304 -10.17 1.48 -7.48
CA ALA A 304 -9.51 0.32 -6.88
C ALA A 304 -8.76 -0.54 -7.92
N GLY A 305 -7.59 -1.05 -7.52
CA GLY A 305 -6.89 -2.12 -8.22
C GLY A 305 -7.28 -3.53 -7.76
N SER A 306 -6.96 -4.54 -8.57
CA SER A 306 -7.34 -5.94 -8.29
C SER A 306 -6.69 -6.55 -7.04
N ALA A 307 -5.58 -5.98 -6.55
CA ALA A 307 -4.84 -6.46 -5.39
C ALA A 307 -4.36 -5.33 -4.47
N GLY A 308 -4.75 -4.09 -4.77
CA GLY A 308 -4.26 -2.88 -4.10
C GLY A 308 -3.90 -1.78 -5.06
N ASN A 309 -3.37 -0.71 -4.49
CA ASN A 309 -3.01 0.54 -5.13
C ASN A 309 -1.67 1.02 -4.56
N SER A 310 -1.01 1.97 -5.23
CA SER A 310 0.03 2.80 -4.61
C SER A 310 -0.37 4.25 -4.68
N ILE A 311 -0.22 4.96 -3.56
CA ILE A 311 -0.52 6.39 -3.44
C ILE A 311 0.76 7.10 -3.06
N ILE A 312 1.28 7.93 -3.96
CA ILE A 312 2.55 8.63 -3.78
C ILE A 312 2.38 10.09 -4.16
N HIS A 313 3.13 10.98 -3.51
CA HIS A 313 3.28 12.35 -3.99
C HIS A 313 4.37 12.38 -5.07
N VAL A 314 4.10 13.07 -6.19
CA VAL A 314 5.04 13.23 -7.31
C VAL A 314 5.39 14.72 -7.42
N PRO A 315 6.54 15.17 -6.88
CA PRO A 315 6.90 16.58 -6.83
C PRO A 315 6.92 17.27 -8.20
N ALA A 316 7.46 16.62 -9.23
CA ALA A 316 7.49 17.14 -10.60
C ALA A 316 6.10 17.45 -11.18
N LEU A 317 5.03 16.84 -10.63
CA LEU A 317 3.65 17.08 -11.05
C LEU A 317 2.89 18.01 -10.11
N ASP A 318 3.46 18.36 -8.95
CA ASP A 318 2.75 19.00 -7.82
C ASP A 318 1.40 18.29 -7.54
N ALA A 319 1.44 16.95 -7.54
CA ALA A 319 0.24 16.12 -7.48
C ALA A 319 0.48 14.78 -6.80
N TRP A 320 -0.59 14.25 -6.23
CA TRP A 320 -0.67 12.86 -5.77
C TRP A 320 -0.96 11.94 -6.95
N LEU A 321 -0.33 10.78 -6.99
CA LEU A 321 -0.52 9.75 -8.00
C LEU A 321 -1.05 8.47 -7.35
N ASN A 322 -2.17 7.99 -7.87
CA ASN A 322 -2.67 6.65 -7.64
C ASN A 322 -2.26 5.76 -8.80
N VAL A 323 -1.56 4.65 -8.52
CA VAL A 323 -1.20 3.63 -9.51
C VAL A 323 -1.90 2.34 -9.16
N PHE A 324 -2.53 1.72 -10.16
CA PHE A 324 -3.24 0.45 -9.99
C PHE A 324 -3.45 -0.28 -11.31
N LEU A 325 -3.87 -1.54 -11.19
CA LEU A 325 -4.29 -2.36 -12.32
C LEU A 325 -5.73 -2.82 -12.07
N PRO A 326 -6.71 -2.35 -12.87
CA PRO A 326 -8.12 -2.68 -12.66
C PRO A 326 -8.38 -4.19 -12.75
N ARG A 327 -9.40 -4.66 -12.04
CA ARG A 327 -9.78 -6.09 -12.06
C ARG A 327 -10.02 -6.58 -13.49
N LEU A 328 -9.38 -7.71 -13.84
CA LEU A 328 -9.44 -8.34 -15.18
C LEU A 328 -8.97 -7.46 -16.36
N SER A 329 -8.27 -6.36 -16.09
CA SER A 329 -7.60 -5.55 -17.11
C SER A 329 -6.15 -5.97 -17.27
N ASN A 330 -5.51 -5.62 -18.38
CA ASN A 330 -4.06 -5.64 -18.51
C ASN A 330 -3.50 -4.22 -18.71
N THR A 331 -4.33 -3.19 -18.59
CA THR A 331 -3.92 -1.79 -18.68
C THR A 331 -3.50 -1.28 -17.31
N LEU A 332 -2.20 -0.99 -17.15
CA LEU A 332 -1.70 -0.25 -16.00
C LEU A 332 -2.32 1.16 -16.05
N THR A 333 -2.99 1.55 -14.97
CA THR A 333 -3.85 2.73 -14.90
C THR A 333 -3.41 3.64 -13.76
N ALA A 334 -3.63 4.95 -13.91
CA ALA A 334 -3.38 5.92 -12.87
C ALA A 334 -4.49 6.97 -12.71
N GLN A 335 -4.49 7.66 -11.58
CA GLN A 335 -5.23 8.90 -11.32
C GLN A 335 -4.30 9.92 -10.68
N VAL A 336 -4.57 11.21 -10.90
CA VAL A 336 -3.91 12.30 -10.15
C VAL A 336 -4.88 12.93 -9.16
N GLY A 337 -4.39 13.34 -8.00
CA GLY A 337 -5.17 13.93 -6.91
C GLY A 337 -4.48 15.14 -6.32
N ALA A 338 -5.26 16.04 -5.73
CA ALA A 338 -4.72 17.24 -5.09
C ALA A 338 -4.16 16.94 -3.69
N SER A 339 -4.83 16.07 -2.93
CA SER A 339 -4.36 15.51 -1.66
C SER A 339 -4.51 13.98 -1.64
N PRO A 340 -4.08 13.27 -0.58
CA PRO A 340 -4.47 11.87 -0.38
C PRO A 340 -6.01 11.71 -0.38
N ALA A 341 -6.76 12.63 0.21
CA ALA A 341 -8.21 12.58 0.15
C ALA A 341 -8.78 12.92 -1.26
N GLY A 342 -7.95 13.34 -2.22
CA GLY A 342 -8.33 13.82 -3.54
C GLY A 342 -8.55 15.35 -3.58
N PRO A 343 -9.48 15.87 -4.39
CA PRO A 343 -10.30 15.11 -5.34
C PRO A 343 -9.42 14.43 -6.38
N TRP A 344 -9.81 13.22 -6.77
CA TRP A 344 -9.08 12.43 -7.76
C TRP A 344 -9.62 12.68 -9.16
N SER A 345 -8.72 12.74 -10.15
CA SER A 345 -9.07 12.80 -11.56
C SER A 345 -9.83 11.55 -11.99
N ARG A 346 -10.42 11.58 -13.19
CA ARG A 346 -10.78 10.33 -13.87
C ARG A 346 -9.52 9.47 -14.09
N PRO A 347 -9.64 8.13 -14.10
CA PRO A 347 -8.52 7.26 -14.48
C PRO A 347 -8.01 7.53 -15.89
N PHE A 348 -6.71 7.34 -16.10
CA PHE A 348 -6.04 7.37 -17.39
C PHE A 348 -5.09 6.19 -17.54
N ALA A 349 -4.96 5.69 -18.77
CA ALA A 349 -4.05 4.59 -19.08
C ALA A 349 -2.60 5.07 -19.05
N VAL A 350 -1.73 4.29 -18.40
CA VAL A 350 -0.28 4.48 -18.45
C VAL A 350 0.31 3.65 -19.58
N THR A 351 0.05 2.33 -19.57
CA THR A 351 0.47 1.41 -20.64
C THR A 351 -0.29 0.08 -20.56
N GLU A 352 -0.26 -0.68 -21.64
CA GLU A 352 -0.63 -2.09 -21.60
C GLU A 352 0.53 -2.91 -21.02
N THR A 353 0.23 -3.81 -20.09
CA THR A 353 1.19 -4.73 -19.52
C THR A 353 1.56 -5.83 -20.51
N ASP A 354 2.76 -6.40 -20.37
CA ASP A 354 3.19 -7.54 -21.18
C ASP A 354 2.29 -8.75 -20.90
N ASN A 355 1.61 -9.24 -21.95
CA ASN A 355 0.74 -10.40 -21.85
C ASN A 355 1.49 -11.66 -22.30
N ALA A 356 2.22 -12.28 -21.37
CA ALA A 356 3.03 -13.47 -21.63
C ALA A 356 2.22 -14.78 -21.77
N GLY A 357 0.90 -14.73 -21.91
CA GLY A 357 0.08 -15.92 -22.18
C GLY A 357 -1.26 -15.95 -21.45
N ALA A 358 -1.64 -17.12 -20.93
CA ALA A 358 -2.88 -17.28 -20.18
C ALA A 358 -2.69 -16.78 -18.73
N GLY A 359 -3.59 -15.91 -18.29
CA GLY A 359 -3.58 -15.33 -16.93
C GLY A 359 -4.04 -13.88 -16.94
N THR A 360 -4.18 -13.30 -15.75
CA THR A 360 -4.48 -11.88 -15.57
C THR A 360 -3.31 -11.25 -14.82
N ASN A 361 -2.76 -10.16 -15.36
CA ASN A 361 -1.77 -9.37 -14.63
C ASN A 361 -2.48 -8.58 -13.53
N TYR A 362 -1.84 -8.37 -12.39
CA TYR A 362 -2.44 -7.61 -11.28
C TYR A 362 -1.35 -7.02 -10.37
N ALA A 363 -1.75 -6.46 -9.23
CA ALA A 363 -0.83 -5.94 -8.20
C ALA A 363 0.14 -4.90 -8.79
N ALA A 364 -0.40 -3.90 -9.49
CA ALA A 364 0.44 -2.82 -9.97
C ALA A 364 0.74 -1.83 -8.84
N PHE A 365 2.02 -1.56 -8.63
CA PHE A 365 2.50 -0.71 -7.55
C PHE A 365 3.56 0.27 -8.04
N ALA A 366 3.65 1.42 -7.38
CA ALA A 366 4.69 2.41 -7.59
C ALA A 366 5.79 2.26 -6.53
N HIS A 367 7.03 2.57 -6.91
CA HIS A 367 8.20 2.44 -6.04
C HIS A 367 8.95 3.79 -5.97
N PRO A 368 8.44 4.75 -5.17
CA PRO A 368 8.91 6.14 -5.18
C PRO A 368 10.38 6.29 -4.75
N GLU A 369 10.94 5.33 -4.01
CA GLU A 369 12.34 5.32 -3.61
C GLU A 369 13.33 5.10 -4.77
N TYR A 370 12.83 4.71 -5.94
CA TYR A 370 13.61 4.61 -7.17
C TYR A 370 13.39 5.78 -8.13
N ALA A 371 12.49 6.70 -7.79
CA ALA A 371 12.13 7.78 -8.69
C ALA A 371 13.35 8.67 -9.00
N GLU A 372 13.43 9.15 -10.24
CA GLU A 372 14.48 10.05 -10.70
C GLU A 372 13.87 11.38 -11.14
N ASP A 373 14.70 12.42 -11.22
CA ASP A 373 14.31 13.74 -11.73
C ASP A 373 13.06 14.29 -11.02
N ASP A 374 13.13 14.36 -9.68
CA ASP A 374 12.07 14.84 -8.79
C ASP A 374 10.71 14.14 -8.97
N GLY A 375 10.76 12.87 -9.37
CA GLY A 375 9.57 12.07 -9.61
C GLY A 375 9.02 12.16 -11.03
N ARG A 376 9.65 12.91 -11.93
CA ARG A 376 9.28 12.87 -13.35
C ARG A 376 9.47 11.48 -13.95
N ILE A 377 10.48 10.76 -13.48
CA ILE A 377 10.72 9.36 -13.86
C ILE A 377 10.26 8.48 -12.71
N GLN A 378 9.25 7.67 -12.97
CA GLN A 378 8.68 6.72 -12.02
C GLN A 378 9.00 5.28 -12.43
N TYR A 379 9.12 4.42 -11.43
CA TYR A 379 9.25 2.98 -11.61
C TYR A 379 8.06 2.28 -10.97
N LEU A 380 7.35 1.54 -11.81
CA LEU A 380 6.14 0.81 -11.44
C LEU A 380 6.40 -0.68 -11.64
N SER A 381 5.80 -1.53 -10.82
CA SER A 381 5.77 -2.96 -11.08
C SER A 381 4.36 -3.49 -11.25
N TYR A 382 4.24 -4.70 -11.77
CA TYR A 382 3.02 -5.52 -11.71
C TYR A 382 3.40 -7.00 -11.65
N TYR A 383 2.52 -7.81 -11.08
CA TYR A 383 2.69 -9.25 -11.08
C TYR A 383 2.11 -9.88 -12.35
N GLN A 384 2.93 -10.67 -13.05
CA GLN A 384 2.56 -11.40 -14.24
C GLN A 384 2.28 -12.86 -13.90
N GLN A 385 1.00 -13.22 -13.81
CA GLN A 385 0.55 -14.55 -13.37
C GLN A 385 1.11 -15.69 -14.24
N ALA A 386 1.22 -15.48 -15.55
CA ALA A 386 1.69 -16.51 -16.48
C ALA A 386 3.13 -16.99 -16.20
N THR A 387 3.98 -16.11 -15.65
CA THR A 387 5.40 -16.38 -15.41
C THR A 387 5.77 -16.38 -13.93
N TYR A 388 4.85 -16.00 -13.03
CA TYR A 388 5.07 -15.80 -11.60
C TYR A 388 6.11 -14.71 -11.30
N GLN A 389 6.29 -13.75 -12.22
CA GLN A 389 7.31 -12.70 -12.12
C GLN A 389 6.71 -11.35 -11.74
N GLN A 390 7.48 -10.58 -10.98
CA GLN A 390 7.29 -9.15 -10.84
C GLN A 390 7.96 -8.45 -12.01
N ARG A 391 7.20 -7.69 -12.80
CA ARG A 391 7.64 -7.01 -14.02
C ARG A 391 7.80 -5.53 -13.73
N LEU A 392 8.89 -4.94 -14.22
CA LEU A 392 9.24 -3.55 -13.98
C LEU A 392 8.97 -2.70 -15.22
N VAL A 393 8.35 -1.54 -15.00
CA VAL A 393 8.02 -0.54 -16.01
C VAL A 393 8.62 0.80 -15.59
N ARG A 394 9.34 1.45 -16.50
CA ARG A 394 9.79 2.83 -16.35
C ARG A 394 8.81 3.75 -17.05
N VAL A 395 8.35 4.78 -16.34
CA VAL A 395 7.42 5.81 -16.85
C VAL A 395 8.11 7.16 -16.75
N VAL A 396 7.95 7.99 -17.78
CA VAL A 396 8.44 9.37 -17.80
C VAL A 396 7.27 10.29 -18.11
N PHE A 397 7.01 11.25 -17.25
CA PHE A 397 6.05 12.33 -17.49
C PHE A 397 6.67 13.44 -18.35
N ASP A 398 5.84 14.14 -19.13
CA ASP A 398 6.23 15.36 -19.83
C ASP A 398 6.52 16.51 -18.84
N ASP A 399 7.22 17.54 -19.32
CA ASP A 399 7.49 18.79 -18.57
C ASP A 399 6.24 19.67 -18.43
#